data_AF-F8NHV5-F1
#
_entry.id   AF-F8NHV5-F1
#
_cell.length_a   1.000
_cell.length_b   1.000
_cell.length_c   1.000
_cell.angle_alpha   90.00
_cell.angle_beta   90.00
_cell.angle_gamma   90.00
#
_symmetry.space_group_name_H-M   'P 1'
#
loop_
_entity.id
_entity.type
_entity.pdbx_description
1 polymer ?
#
loop_
_entity_poly.entity_id
_entity_poly.type
_entity_poly.pdbx_seq_one_letter_code
_entity_poly.pdbx_strand_id
1 'polypeptide(L)'
;MLHDSKLPKSFWINAMQTAAYITACSPASGLHGKTPYEILFKRRVDPTLFHPFGCQVYALILKDKQQGKFYSKGCKAIMIDYTRGKQAYKLLDTEKRTVFSSRHVIFNESGKVQKDDTAFGKF
;
A
#
# COMPACT_ATOMS: atom_id res chain seq x y z
N MET A 1 4.19 -7.93 10.07
CA MET A 1 3.93 -7.17 8.82
C MET A 1 4.17 -7.97 7.55
N LEU A 2 5.42 -8.32 7.17
CA LEU A 2 5.67 -9.15 5.97
C LEU A 2 5.13 -10.58 6.11
N HIS A 3 5.40 -11.22 7.26
CA HIS A 3 4.89 -12.55 7.55
C HIS A 3 3.35 -12.63 7.51
N ASP A 4 2.67 -11.63 8.08
CA ASP A 4 1.20 -11.58 8.15
C ASP A 4 0.54 -11.32 6.78
N SER A 5 1.24 -10.60 5.90
CA SER A 5 0.75 -10.27 4.55
C SER A 5 0.78 -11.43 3.56
N LYS A 6 1.45 -12.54 3.90
CA LYS A 6 1.69 -13.69 2.99
C LYS A 6 2.36 -13.30 1.66
N LEU A 7 3.02 -12.14 1.60
CA LEU A 7 3.77 -11.73 0.42
C LEU A 7 5.13 -12.44 0.33
N PRO A 8 5.67 -12.63 -0.90
CA PRO A 8 7.00 -13.18 -1.08
C PRO A 8 8.08 -12.38 -0.34
N LYS A 9 9.14 -13.07 0.09
CA LYS A 9 10.29 -12.44 0.77
C LYS A 9 10.91 -11.31 -0.06
N SER A 10 10.78 -11.32 -1.38
CA SER A 10 11.28 -10.26 -2.28
C SER A 10 10.77 -8.86 -1.92
N PHE A 11 9.61 -8.74 -1.25
CA PHE A 11 9.03 -7.45 -0.83
C PHE A 11 9.50 -6.97 0.55
N TRP A 12 10.52 -7.61 1.15
CA TRP A 12 11.02 -7.24 2.48
C TRP A 12 11.50 -5.78 2.57
N ILE A 13 12.11 -5.25 1.51
CA ILE A 13 12.55 -3.84 1.46
C ILE A 13 11.34 -2.91 1.54
N ASN A 14 10.26 -3.22 0.80
CA ASN A 14 9.02 -2.43 0.84
C ASN A 14 8.36 -2.50 2.22
N ALA A 15 8.37 -3.68 2.86
CA ALA A 15 7.89 -3.83 4.23
C ALA A 15 8.72 -2.97 5.21
N MET A 16 10.05 -2.99 5.11
CA MET A 16 10.90 -2.14 5.95
C MET A 16 10.66 -0.65 5.73
N GLN A 17 10.55 -0.22 4.47
CA GLN A 17 10.25 1.18 4.14
C GLN A 17 8.90 1.62 4.70
N THR A 18 7.89 0.76 4.57
CA THR A 18 6.56 0.99 5.12
C THR A 18 6.57 1.11 6.64
N ALA A 19 7.26 0.20 7.33
CA ALA A 19 7.37 0.23 8.79
C ALA A 19 8.09 1.51 9.25
N ALA A 20 9.20 1.87 8.61
CA ALA A 20 9.92 3.11 8.91
C ALA A 20 9.05 4.36 8.68
N TYR A 21 8.24 4.36 7.61
CA TYR A 21 7.33 5.47 7.32
C TYR A 21 6.24 5.61 8.38
N ILE A 22 5.60 4.51 8.79
CA ILE A 22 4.57 4.50 9.85
C ILE A 22 5.19 4.98 11.18
N THR A 23 6.38 4.50 11.53
CA THR A 23 7.09 4.94 12.74
C THR A 23 7.41 6.44 12.69
N ALA A 24 7.86 6.96 11.55
CA ALA A 24 8.14 8.38 11.39
C ALA A 24 6.88 9.26 11.48
N CYS A 25 5.71 8.70 11.16
CA CYS A 25 4.42 9.38 11.27
C CYS A 25 3.69 9.07 12.59
N SER A 26 4.27 8.28 13.48
CA SER A 26 3.71 8.01 14.80
C SER A 26 4.16 9.10 15.79
N PRO A 27 3.29 9.54 16.70
CA PRO A 27 3.67 10.52 17.72
C PRO A 27 4.73 9.92 18.64
N ALA A 28 5.81 10.66 18.89
CA ALA A 28 6.86 10.23 19.81
C ALA A 28 6.75 11.01 21.13
N SER A 29 6.97 10.34 22.26
CA SER A 29 6.81 10.91 23.61
C SER A 29 7.68 12.12 23.90
N GLY A 30 8.73 12.38 23.10
CA GLY A 30 9.60 13.54 23.23
C GLY A 30 9.23 14.75 22.35
N LEU A 31 8.16 14.68 21.55
CA LEU A 31 7.84 15.67 20.51
C LEU A 31 6.57 16.49 20.80
N HIS A 32 6.12 16.55 22.05
CA HIS A 32 4.93 17.30 22.47
C HIS A 32 3.68 16.98 21.61
N GLY A 33 3.49 15.70 21.28
CA GLY A 33 2.36 15.25 20.46
C GLY A 33 2.53 15.44 18.95
N LYS A 34 3.70 15.91 18.48
CA LYS A 34 4.03 15.97 17.05
C LYS A 34 4.74 14.70 16.58
N THR A 35 4.66 14.43 15.29
CA THR A 35 5.36 13.29 14.68
C THR A 35 6.75 13.72 14.16
N PRO A 36 7.76 12.82 14.14
CA PRO A 36 9.06 13.12 13.53
C PRO A 36 8.93 13.64 12.08
N TYR A 37 8.00 13.06 11.31
CA TYR A 37 7.71 13.47 9.95
C TYR A 37 7.16 14.90 9.87
N GLU A 38 6.26 15.27 10.77
CA GLU A 38 5.74 16.65 10.86
C GLU A 38 6.83 17.66 11.15
N ILE A 39 7.80 17.33 12.00
CA ILE A 39 8.89 18.25 12.36
C ILE A 39 9.85 18.42 11.19
N LEU A 40 10.21 17.32 10.53
CA LEU A 40 11.17 17.33 9.42
C LEU A 40 10.61 18.00 8.16
N PHE A 41 9.34 17.71 7.81
CA PHE A 41 8.73 18.16 6.57
C PHE A 41 7.73 19.32 6.76
N LYS A 42 7.52 19.77 8.01
CA LYS A 42 6.51 20.79 8.37
C LYS A 42 5.11 20.47 7.81
N ARG A 43 4.81 19.19 7.62
CA ARG A 43 3.57 18.71 7.00
C ARG A 43 2.95 17.60 7.84
N ARG A 44 1.67 17.77 8.15
CA ARG A 44 0.84 16.76 8.80
C ARG A 44 0.45 15.67 7.82
N VAL A 45 0.54 14.42 8.26
CA VAL A 45 0.04 13.26 7.53
C VAL A 45 -1.32 12.89 8.11
N ASP A 46 -2.31 12.73 7.24
CA ASP A 46 -3.64 12.31 7.66
C ASP A 46 -3.58 10.86 8.16
N PRO A 47 -4.03 10.56 9.38
CA PRO A 47 -3.94 9.21 9.94
C PRO A 47 -4.78 8.18 9.18
N THR A 48 -5.82 8.63 8.47
CA THR A 48 -6.65 7.79 7.58
C THR A 48 -5.88 7.23 6.39
N LEU A 49 -4.67 7.73 6.11
CA LEU A 49 -3.79 7.17 5.07
C LEU A 49 -3.22 5.80 5.48
N PHE A 50 -3.14 5.50 6.78
CA PHE A 50 -2.46 4.31 7.25
C PHE A 50 -3.35 3.07 7.13
N HIS A 51 -2.93 2.15 6.27
CA HIS A 51 -3.52 0.83 6.14
C HIS A 51 -2.48 -0.28 6.33
N PRO A 52 -2.93 -1.51 6.68
CA PRO A 52 -2.04 -2.66 6.82
C PRO A 52 -1.29 -2.96 5.51
N PHE A 53 0.01 -3.18 5.61
CA PHE A 53 0.81 -3.71 4.51
C PHE A 53 0.27 -5.08 4.09
N GLY A 54 0.14 -5.30 2.78
CA GLY A 54 -0.44 -6.53 2.24
C GLY A 54 -1.97 -6.54 2.15
N CYS A 55 -2.64 -5.44 2.50
CA CYS A 55 -4.09 -5.35 2.37
C CYS A 55 -4.51 -5.40 0.89
N GLN A 56 -5.62 -6.09 0.61
CA GLN A 56 -6.23 -6.11 -0.71
C GLN A 56 -6.91 -4.78 -0.98
N VAL A 57 -6.66 -4.25 -2.17
CA VAL A 57 -7.17 -2.96 -2.60
C VAL A 57 -7.71 -3.01 -4.02
N TYR A 58 -8.63 -2.10 -4.31
CA TYR A 58 -9.11 -1.84 -5.65
C TYR A 58 -8.65 -0.45 -6.08
N ALA A 59 -7.73 -0.40 -7.03
CA ALA A 59 -7.22 0.84 -7.59
C ALA A 59 -8.07 1.26 -8.78
N LEU A 60 -8.44 2.54 -8.84
CA LEU A 60 -9.09 3.09 -10.02
C LEU A 60 -8.07 3.20 -11.15
N ILE A 61 -8.35 2.57 -12.30
CA ILE A 61 -7.55 2.74 -13.51
C ILE A 61 -7.88 4.10 -14.12
N LEU A 62 -6.89 4.99 -14.23
CA LEU A 62 -7.05 6.28 -14.91
C LEU A 62 -7.50 6.06 -16.36
N LYS A 63 -8.44 6.90 -16.83
CA LYS A 63 -9.05 6.83 -18.18
C LYS A 63 -8.02 6.72 -19.31
N ASP A 64 -6.85 7.32 -19.16
CA ASP A 64 -5.75 7.28 -20.12
C ASP A 64 -5.16 5.87 -20.33
N LYS A 65 -5.20 5.03 -19.29
CA LYS A 65 -4.79 3.62 -19.35
C LYS A 65 -5.97 2.66 -19.55
N GLN A 66 -7.19 3.17 -19.65
CA GLN A 66 -8.35 2.34 -19.95
C GLN A 66 -8.34 2.05 -21.46
N GLN A 67 -8.16 0.79 -21.84
CA GLN A 67 -8.24 0.36 -23.24
C GLN A 67 -9.69 0.32 -23.75
N GLY A 68 -10.46 1.39 -23.58
CA GLY A 68 -11.81 1.53 -24.14
C GLY A 68 -12.96 1.50 -23.13
N LYS A 69 -14.15 1.80 -23.64
CA LYS A 69 -15.37 2.17 -22.89
C LYS A 69 -15.95 1.06 -21.99
N PHE A 70 -15.54 -0.19 -22.21
CA PHE A 70 -16.08 -1.40 -21.56
C PHE A 70 -15.13 -2.08 -20.56
N TYR A 71 -13.92 -1.57 -20.37
CA TYR A 71 -12.99 -2.21 -19.44
C TYR A 71 -13.34 -1.91 -17.98
N SER A 72 -13.10 -2.90 -17.12
CA SER A 72 -13.27 -2.75 -15.67
C SER A 72 -12.52 -1.51 -15.18
N LYS A 73 -13.24 -0.61 -14.53
CA LYS A 73 -12.69 0.66 -14.01
C LYS A 73 -11.80 0.46 -12.79
N GLY A 74 -11.78 -0.75 -12.23
CA GLY A 74 -11.01 -1.12 -11.04
C GLY A 74 -10.06 -2.27 -11.30
N CYS A 75 -8.85 -2.15 -10.78
CA CYS A 75 -7.82 -3.19 -10.75
C CYS A 75 -7.68 -3.73 -9.33
N LYS A 76 -7.75 -5.05 -9.14
CA LYS A 76 -7.45 -5.71 -7.87
C LYS A 76 -5.93 -5.71 -7.67
N ALA A 77 -5.49 -5.21 -6.53
CA ALA A 77 -4.07 -5.08 -6.21
C ALA A 77 -3.84 -5.29 -4.71
N ILE A 78 -2.56 -5.39 -4.34
CA ILE A 78 -2.12 -5.49 -2.95
C ILE A 78 -1.30 -4.24 -2.62
N MET A 79 -1.58 -3.59 -1.49
CA MET A 79 -0.78 -2.47 -1.03
C MET A 79 0.58 -2.96 -0.52
N ILE A 80 1.67 -2.46 -1.10
CA ILE A 80 3.03 -2.87 -0.72
C ILE A 80 3.87 -1.73 -0.15
N ASP A 81 3.57 -0.46 -0.42
CA ASP A 81 4.40 0.64 0.11
C ASP A 81 3.68 1.99 0.01
N TYR A 82 4.23 2.99 0.70
CA TYR A 82 3.82 4.39 0.59
C TYR A 82 4.75 5.16 -0.34
N THR A 83 4.20 6.02 -1.19
CA THR A 83 5.03 6.88 -2.05
C THR A 83 5.50 8.10 -1.26
N ARG A 84 6.80 8.22 -1.00
CA ARG A 84 7.35 9.38 -0.29
C ARG A 84 7.00 10.69 -1.00
N GLY A 85 6.50 11.67 -0.24
CA GLY A 85 6.18 13.01 -0.74
C GLY A 85 4.86 13.14 -1.50
N LYS A 86 4.17 12.04 -1.80
CA LYS A 86 2.84 12.04 -2.43
C LYS A 86 1.87 11.24 -1.56
N GLN A 87 0.63 11.68 -1.41
CA GLN A 87 -0.43 10.86 -0.80
C GLN A 87 -0.88 9.77 -1.79
N ALA A 88 0.03 8.87 -2.14
CA ALA A 88 -0.17 7.80 -3.10
C ALA A 88 0.40 6.49 -2.56
N TYR A 89 -0.26 5.39 -2.88
CA TYR A 89 0.14 4.05 -2.50
C TYR A 89 0.88 3.39 -3.66
N LYS A 90 1.93 2.61 -3.36
CA LYS A 90 2.47 1.65 -4.31
C LYS A 90 1.73 0.34 -4.15
N LEU A 91 1.24 -0.15 -5.27
CA LEU A 91 0.33 -1.26 -5.38
C LEU A 91 0.95 -2.32 -6.29
N LEU A 92 0.80 -3.58 -5.91
CA LEU A 92 1.14 -4.73 -6.71
C LEU A 92 -0.13 -5.24 -7.41
N ASP A 93 -0.17 -5.15 -8.73
CA ASP A 93 -1.22 -5.76 -9.55
C ASP A 93 -1.12 -7.29 -9.41
N THR A 94 -2.18 -7.95 -8.97
CA THR A 94 -2.20 -9.41 -8.79
C THR A 94 -2.24 -10.17 -10.10
N GLU A 95 -2.79 -9.58 -11.16
CA GLU A 95 -2.90 -10.21 -12.49
C GLU A 95 -1.62 -10.02 -13.29
N LYS A 96 -1.15 -8.76 -13.39
CA LYS A 96 0.02 -8.42 -14.20
C LYS A 96 1.34 -8.60 -13.48
N ARG A 97 1.32 -8.79 -12.16
CA ARG A 97 2.50 -8.82 -11.27
C ARG A 97 3.39 -7.57 -11.44
N THR A 98 2.77 -6.44 -11.79
CA THR A 98 3.47 -5.16 -11.98
C THR A 98 3.21 -4.24 -10.79
N VAL A 99 4.20 -3.43 -10.45
CA VAL A 99 4.07 -2.42 -9.41
C VAL A 99 3.69 -1.09 -10.05
N PHE A 100 2.64 -0.46 -9.54
CA PHE A 100 2.21 0.86 -9.97
C PHE A 100 1.86 1.74 -8.76
N SER A 101 1.76 3.06 -8.97
CA SER A 101 1.38 3.99 -7.91
C SER A 101 0.01 4.61 -8.21
N SER A 102 -0.86 4.68 -7.21
CA SER A 102 -2.18 5.29 -7.32
C SER A 102 -2.59 6.00 -6.04
N ARG A 103 -3.35 7.09 -6.18
CA ARG A 103 -3.97 7.83 -5.08
C ARG A 103 -5.41 7.40 -4.83
N HIS A 104 -6.10 7.00 -5.89
CA HIS A 104 -7.51 6.63 -5.84
C HIS A 104 -7.61 5.13 -5.65
N VAL A 105 -7.69 4.74 -4.38
CA VAL A 105 -7.65 3.34 -3.94
C VAL A 105 -8.78 3.13 -2.94
N ILE A 106 -9.51 2.03 -3.10
CA ILE A 106 -10.54 1.58 -2.18
C ILE A 106 -9.98 0.35 -1.47
N PHE A 107 -9.89 0.40 -0.14
CA PHE A 107 -9.41 -0.69 0.68
C PHE A 107 -10.54 -1.67 0.95
N ASN A 108 -10.28 -2.97 0.74
CA ASN A 108 -11.23 -4.00 1.11
C ASN A 108 -10.88 -4.50 2.52
N GLU A 109 -11.40 -3.83 3.53
CA GLU A 109 -11.16 -4.16 4.95
C GLU A 109 -12.07 -5.29 5.46
N SER A 110 -12.83 -5.95 4.57
CA SER A 110 -13.71 -7.07 4.91
C SER A 110 -12.93 -8.36 5.16
N GLY A 111 -12.17 -8.42 6.27
CA GLY A 111 -11.96 -9.57 7.16
C GLY A 111 -11.51 -10.95 6.63
N LYS A 112 -11.33 -11.18 5.33
CA LYS A 112 -10.89 -12.48 4.81
C LYS A 112 -9.87 -12.27 3.70
N VAL A 113 -8.62 -12.55 4.06
CA VAL A 113 -7.61 -13.03 3.11
C VAL A 113 -8.26 -14.17 2.33
N GLN A 114 -8.72 -13.90 1.10
CA GLN A 114 -9.16 -14.94 0.19
C GLN A 114 -8.00 -15.93 0.07
N LYS A 115 -8.22 -17.15 0.57
CA LYS A 115 -7.40 -18.33 0.31
C LYS A 115 -7.49 -18.57 -1.20
N ASP A 116 -6.55 -18.02 -1.94
CA ASP A 116 -6.20 -18.57 -3.24
C ASP A 116 -4.95 -19.42 -3.01
N ASP A 117 -5.19 -20.72 -2.86
CA ASP A 117 -4.20 -21.79 -2.97
C ASP A 117 -3.64 -21.81 -4.40
N THR A 118 -2.83 -20.81 -4.76
CA THR A 118 -1.98 -20.91 -5.96
C THR A 118 -0.58 -21.23 -5.49
N ALA A 119 -0.26 -22.52 -5.59
CA ALA A 119 1.05 -23.11 -5.42
C ALA A 119 2.13 -22.20 -6.01
N PHE A 120 2.88 -21.52 -5.12
CA PHE A 120 4.15 -20.94 -5.51
C PHE A 120 5.14 -22.09 -5.67
N GLY A 121 5.25 -22.53 -6.92
CA GLY A 121 6.33 -23.38 -7.38
C GLY A 121 7.67 -22.84 -6.93
N LYS A 122 8.44 -23.73 -6.32
CA LYS A 122 9.82 -23.59 -5.88
C LYS A 122 10.68 -22.92 -6.96
N PHE A 123 11.51 -21.98 -6.55
CA PHE A 123 12.85 -21.81 -7.09
C PHE A 123 13.82 -22.03 -5.93
#